data_AF-A0A382XN95-F1
#
_entry.id   AF-A0A382XN95-F1
#
_cell.length_a   1.000
_cell.length_b   1.000
_cell.length_c   1.000
_cell.angle_alpha   90.00
_cell.angle_beta   90.00
_cell.angle_gamma   90.00
#
_symmetry.space_group_name_H-M   'P 1'
#
loop_
_entity.id
_entity.type
_entity.pdbx_description
1 polymer ?
#
loop_
_entity_poly.entity_id
_entity_poly.type
_entity_poly.pdbx_seq_one_letter_code
_entity_poly.pdbx_strand_id
1 'polypeptide(L)'
;MLQQAIDFKKESDYLYEILQHLDADYFSSPTQFKNWTIDTVLQHLHYFNIAADLSLVNEAKFLNFLNDLRRAGKKGKNMVVYTREKLDNLSGPDLLQIWHDF
;
A
#
# COMPACT_ATOMS: atom_id res chain seq x y z
N MET A 1 -14.63 -0.04 -19.38
CA MET A 1 -13.85 -0.10 -18.12
C MET A 1 -14.83 -0.50 -17.02
N LEU A 2 -14.43 -1.36 -16.08
CA LEU A 2 -15.32 -1.77 -14.98
C LEU A 2 -15.55 -0.58 -14.03
N GLN A 3 -16.79 -0.36 -13.59
CA GLN A 3 -17.13 0.78 -12.73
C GLN A 3 -16.30 0.79 -11.44
N GLN A 4 -16.07 -0.39 -10.85
CA GLN A 4 -15.26 -0.57 -9.65
C GLN A 4 -13.82 -0.09 -9.82
N ALA A 5 -13.23 -0.24 -11.02
CA ALA A 5 -11.89 0.24 -11.29
C ALA A 5 -11.84 1.77 -11.40
N ILE A 6 -12.89 2.37 -11.98
CA ILE A 6 -13.05 3.83 -12.04
C ILE A 6 -13.23 4.40 -10.63
N ASP A 7 -14.10 3.79 -9.83
CA ASP A 7 -14.38 4.22 -8.46
C ASP A 7 -13.13 4.09 -7.59
N PHE A 8 -12.41 2.98 -7.68
CA PHE A 8 -11.14 2.78 -6.97
C PHE A 8 -10.10 3.85 -7.32
N LYS A 9 -9.95 4.18 -8.61
CA LYS A 9 -9.04 5.26 -9.03
C LYS A 9 -9.48 6.59 -8.43
N LYS A 10 -10.78 6.91 -8.53
CA LYS A 10 -11.33 8.17 -8.03
C LYS A 10 -11.18 8.32 -6.52
N GLU A 11 -11.41 7.25 -5.77
CA GLU A 11 -11.16 7.22 -4.32
C GLU A 11 -9.68 7.41 -3.98
N SER A 12 -8.78 6.83 -4.79
CA SER A 12 -7.33 7.00 -4.62
C SER A 12 -6.89 8.45 -4.90
N ASP A 13 -7.40 9.06 -5.97
CA ASP A 13 -7.15 10.47 -6.30
C ASP A 13 -7.64 11.39 -5.17
N TYR A 14 -8.84 11.15 -4.63
CA TYR A 14 -9.36 11.93 -3.50
C TYR A 14 -8.54 11.77 -2.23
N LEU A 15 -8.06 10.55 -1.93
CA LEU A 15 -7.18 10.35 -0.79
C LEU A 15 -5.87 11.13 -0.96
N TYR A 16 -5.28 11.12 -2.16
CA TYR A 16 -4.10 11.92 -2.47
C TYR A 16 -4.35 13.42 -2.28
N GLU A 17 -5.46 13.94 -2.83
CA GLU A 17 -5.82 15.35 -2.73
C GLU A 17 -5.93 15.84 -1.28
N ILE A 18 -6.43 14.99 -0.37
CA ILE A 18 -6.52 15.31 1.06
C ILE A 18 -5.15 15.24 1.74
N LEU A 19 -4.37 14.20 1.46
CA LEU A 19 -3.12 13.92 2.17
C LEU A 19 -1.95 14.79 1.73
N GLN A 20 -1.93 15.27 0.48
CA GLN A 20 -0.81 16.08 -0.06
C GLN A 20 -0.61 17.42 0.66
N HIS A 21 -1.60 17.87 1.43
CA HIS A 21 -1.55 19.13 2.18
C HIS A 21 -1.17 18.96 3.66
N LEU A 22 -0.94 17.72 4.12
CA LEU A 22 -0.55 17.44 5.50
C LEU A 22 0.97 17.57 5.69
N ASP A 23 1.37 18.06 6.85
CA ASP A 23 2.79 17.99 7.26
C ASP A 23 3.23 16.54 7.43
N ALA A 24 4.50 16.26 7.18
CA ALA A 24 5.07 14.92 7.22
C ALA A 24 4.81 14.19 8.56
N ASP A 25 4.81 14.91 9.68
CA ASP A 25 4.59 14.33 11.01
C ASP A 25 3.18 13.70 11.14
N TYR A 26 2.18 14.23 10.44
CA TYR A 26 0.82 13.69 10.47
C TYR A 26 0.71 12.30 9.85
N PHE A 27 1.65 11.90 8.98
CA PHE A 27 1.62 10.57 8.37
C PHE A 27 1.79 9.42 9.40
N SER A 28 2.41 9.75 10.54
CA SER A 28 2.54 8.84 11.69
C SER A 28 1.31 8.80 12.59
N SER A 29 0.29 9.63 12.34
CA SER A 29 -0.91 9.72 13.18
C SER A 29 -1.83 8.52 12.98
N PRO A 30 -2.38 7.93 14.06
CA PRO A 30 -3.31 6.81 13.96
C PRO A 30 -4.63 7.26 13.34
N THR A 31 -5.16 6.44 12.45
CA THR A 31 -6.49 6.56 11.87
C THR A 31 -7.50 5.72 12.66
N GLN A 32 -8.79 5.93 12.41
CA GLN A 32 -9.84 5.08 12.99
C GLN A 32 -9.85 3.65 12.42
N PHE A 33 -9.18 3.41 11.29
CA PHE A 33 -9.07 2.08 10.71
C PHE A 33 -7.99 1.26 11.43
N LYS A 34 -8.43 0.34 12.29
CA LYS A 34 -7.54 -0.59 13.02
C LYS A 34 -6.42 0.10 13.84
N ASN A 35 -6.57 1.38 14.14
CA ASN A 35 -5.52 2.22 14.76
C ASN A 35 -4.22 2.27 13.92
N TRP A 36 -4.32 2.07 12.61
CA TRP A 36 -3.18 2.14 11.69
C TRP A 36 -2.83 3.59 11.41
N THR A 37 -1.54 3.88 11.30
CA THR A 37 -1.10 5.21 10.86
C THR A 37 -1.43 5.43 9.38
N ILE A 38 -1.44 6.68 8.91
CA ILE A 38 -1.60 6.99 7.49
C ILE A 38 -0.53 6.24 6.67
N ASP A 39 0.73 6.25 7.12
CA ASP A 39 1.81 5.47 6.51
C ASP A 39 1.49 3.98 6.40
N THR A 40 0.92 3.41 7.47
CA THR A 40 0.58 1.99 7.51
C THR A 40 -0.49 1.65 6.48
N VAL A 41 -1.48 2.53 6.31
CA VAL A 41 -2.54 2.37 5.31
C VAL A 41 -1.94 2.48 3.91
N LEU A 42 -1.15 3.52 3.61
CA LEU A 42 -0.55 3.72 2.29
C LEU A 42 0.44 2.60 1.92
N GLN A 43 1.28 2.13 2.86
CA GLN A 43 2.17 0.99 2.65
C GLN A 43 1.37 -0.27 2.30
N HIS A 44 0.25 -0.50 2.98
CA HIS A 44 -0.62 -1.64 2.69
C HIS A 44 -1.20 -1.54 1.29
N LEU A 45 -1.79 -0.39 0.94
CA LEU A 45 -2.37 -0.15 -0.38
C LEU A 45 -1.33 -0.32 -1.48
N HIS A 46 -0.18 0.35 -1.37
CA HIS A 46 0.87 0.29 -2.38
C HIS A 46 1.43 -1.13 -2.58
N TYR A 47 1.70 -1.86 -1.49
CA TYR A 47 2.18 -3.24 -1.58
C TYR A 47 1.20 -4.14 -2.34
N PHE A 48 -0.11 -3.99 -2.13
CA PHE A 48 -1.12 -4.78 -2.82
C PHE A 48 -1.46 -4.26 -4.22
N ASN A 49 -1.24 -2.98 -4.53
CA ASN A 49 -1.27 -2.45 -5.90
C ASN A 49 -0.20 -3.14 -6.77
N ILE A 50 1.03 -3.27 -6.25
CA ILE A 50 2.10 -4.03 -6.93
C ILE A 50 1.68 -5.50 -7.15
N ALA A 51 1.04 -6.13 -6.16
CA ALA A 51 0.55 -7.50 -6.30
C ALA A 51 -0.50 -7.62 -7.41
N ALA A 52 -1.44 -6.67 -7.47
CA ALA A 52 -2.49 -6.62 -8.48
C ALA A 52 -1.92 -6.42 -9.88
N ASP A 53 -0.99 -5.47 -10.06
CA ASP A 53 -0.32 -5.24 -11.34
C ASP A 53 0.44 -6.50 -11.81
N LEU A 54 1.26 -7.09 -10.94
CA LEU A 54 1.98 -8.33 -11.26
C LEU A 54 1.06 -9.47 -11.68
N SER A 55 -0.13 -9.56 -11.09
CA SER A 55 -1.11 -10.59 -11.46
C SER A 55 -1.61 -10.46 -12.91
N LEU A 56 -1.53 -9.25 -13.48
CA LEU A 56 -1.90 -8.97 -14.86
C LEU A 56 -0.71 -9.09 -15.81
N VAL A 57 0.48 -8.62 -15.40
CA VAL A 57 1.61 -8.43 -16.32
C VAL A 57 2.68 -9.52 -16.24
N ASN A 58 2.79 -10.24 -15.10
CA ASN A 58 3.85 -11.23 -14.91
C ASN A 58 3.50 -12.30 -13.86
N GLU A 59 2.91 -13.42 -14.31
CA GLU A 59 2.51 -14.53 -13.45
C GLU A 59 3.66 -15.10 -12.59
N ALA A 60 4.85 -15.28 -13.16
CA ALA A 60 5.99 -15.84 -12.44
C ALA A 60 6.42 -14.95 -11.26
N LYS A 61 6.49 -13.63 -11.48
CA LYS A 61 6.77 -12.67 -10.40
C LYS A 61 5.64 -12.62 -9.38
N PHE A 62 4.39 -12.69 -9.82
CA PHE A 62 3.24 -12.73 -8.92
C PHE A 62 3.24 -13.98 -8.02
N LEU A 63 3.52 -15.17 -8.57
CA LEU A 63 3.62 -16.41 -7.79
C LEU A 63 4.74 -16.34 -6.76
N ASN A 64 5.90 -15.77 -7.12
CA ASN A 64 6.99 -15.54 -6.19
C ASN A 64 6.58 -14.58 -5.06
N PHE A 65 5.93 -13.47 -5.40
CA PHE A 65 5.40 -12.50 -4.45
C PHE A 65 4.43 -13.16 -3.45
N LEU A 66 3.47 -13.95 -3.93
CA LEU A 66 2.52 -14.67 -3.07
C LEU A 66 3.20 -15.72 -2.19
N ASN A 67 4.20 -16.42 -2.72
CA ASN A 67 4.94 -17.41 -1.95
C ASN A 67 5.76 -16.77 -0.83
N ASP A 68 6.39 -15.63 -1.08
CA ASP A 68 7.06 -14.83 -0.05
C ASP A 68 6.08 -14.40 1.05
N LEU A 69 4.93 -13.86 0.65
CA LEU A 69 3.90 -13.42 1.58
C LEU A 69 3.39 -14.59 2.45
N ARG A 70 3.09 -15.73 1.84
CA ARG A 70 2.65 -16.95 2.55
C ARG A 70 3.73 -17.46 3.51
N ARG A 71 5.00 -17.44 3.11
CA ARG A 71 6.12 -17.83 3.98
C ARG A 71 6.24 -16.93 5.20
N ALA A 72 6.09 -15.61 5.02
CA ALA A 72 6.10 -14.66 6.12
C ALA A 72 4.94 -14.93 7.10
N GLY A 73 3.73 -15.14 6.57
CA GLY A 73 2.55 -15.49 7.38
C GLY A 73 2.72 -16.80 8.16
N LYS A 74 3.27 -17.86 7.55
CA LYS A 74 3.57 -19.13 8.22
C LYS A 74 4.58 -18.99 9.37
N LYS A 75 5.47 -18.00 9.31
CA LYS A 75 6.42 -17.67 10.37
C LYS A 75 5.82 -16.75 11.45
N GLY A 76 4.51 -16.47 11.38
CA GLY A 76 3.82 -15.60 12.32
C GLY A 76 4.15 -14.11 12.18
N LYS A 77 4.75 -13.70 11.05
CA LYS A 77 5.12 -12.30 10.85
C LYS A 77 3.87 -11.43 10.69
N ASN A 78 3.84 -10.32 11.41
CA ASN A 78 2.78 -9.33 11.29
C ASN A 78 2.77 -8.74 9.86
N MET A 79 1.59 -8.68 9.24
CA MET A 79 1.41 -8.19 7.87
C MET A 79 1.92 -6.76 7.69
N VAL A 80 1.58 -5.86 8.62
CA VAL A 80 1.98 -4.44 8.56
C VAL A 80 3.50 -4.31 8.58
N VAL A 81 4.15 -5.03 9.50
CA VAL A 81 5.61 -5.04 9.60
C VAL A 81 6.23 -5.59 8.32
N TYR A 82 5.66 -6.66 7.77
CA TYR A 82 6.13 -7.27 6.54
C TYR A 82 6.00 -6.35 5.32
N THR A 83 4.84 -5.72 5.10
CA THR A 83 4.65 -4.81 3.96
C THR A 83 5.53 -3.58 4.05
N ARG A 84 5.70 -3.03 5.26
CA ARG A 84 6.61 -1.91 5.50
C ARG A 84 8.05 -2.24 5.12
N GLU A 85 8.57 -3.37 5.58
CA GLU A 85 9.92 -3.79 5.24
C GLU A 85 10.10 -4.08 3.75
N LYS A 86 9.06 -4.62 3.08
CA LYS A 86 9.11 -4.89 1.63
C LYS A 86 9.09 -3.62 0.77
N LEU A 87 8.70 -2.50 1.36
CA LEU A 87 8.74 -1.17 0.75
C LEU A 87 9.92 -0.35 1.31
N ASP A 88 10.97 -1.00 1.81
CA ASP A 88 12.17 -0.36 2.37
C ASP A 88 11.88 0.71 3.45
N ASN A 89 10.78 0.54 4.19
CA ASN A 89 10.27 1.48 5.19
C ASN A 89 9.90 2.86 4.63
N LEU A 90 9.55 2.95 3.34
CA LEU A 90 9.03 4.17 2.71
C LEU A 90 7.84 4.74 3.50
N SER A 91 7.85 6.05 3.78
CA SER A 91 6.85 6.73 4.61
C SER A 91 6.70 8.20 4.21
N GLY A 92 5.71 8.87 4.78
CA GLY A 92 5.50 10.31 4.65
C GLY A 92 5.08 10.73 3.22
N PRO A 93 5.37 11.98 2.85
CA PRO A 93 5.06 12.51 1.53
C PRO A 93 5.69 11.70 0.37
N ASP A 94 6.89 11.13 0.56
CA ASP A 94 7.55 10.31 -0.46
C ASP A 94 6.75 9.02 -0.76
N LEU A 95 6.21 8.39 0.29
CA LEU A 95 5.30 7.25 0.14
C LEU A 95 4.02 7.65 -0.60
N LEU A 96 3.44 8.80 -0.24
CA LEU A 96 2.22 9.29 -0.87
C LEU A 96 2.41 9.49 -2.37
N GLN A 97 3.51 10.11 -2.77
CA GLN A 97 3.82 10.38 -4.18
C GLN A 97 4.04 9.08 -4.96
N ILE A 98 4.88 8.18 -4.45
CA ILE A 98 5.15 6.88 -5.10
C ILE A 98 3.88 6.03 -5.20
N TRP A 99 3.00 6.08 -4.20
CA TRP A 99 1.73 5.37 -4.24
C TRP A 99 0.76 5.93 -5.27
N HIS A 100 0.69 7.26 -5.43
CA HIS A 100 -0.21 7.93 -6.37
C HIS A 100 0.23 7.81 -7.83
N ASP A 101 1.55 7.84 -8.07
CA ASP A 101 2.14 7.75 -9.41
C ASP A 101 2.19 6.31 -9.98
N PHE A 102 1.91 5.30 -9.15
CA PHE A 102 1.92 3.88 -9.54
C PHE A 102 0.60 3.47 -10.23
#